data_AF-A0A521S798-F1
#
_entry.id   AF-A0A521S798-F1
#
_cell.length_a   1.000
_cell.length_b   1.000
_cell.length_c   1.000
_cell.angle_alpha   90.00
_cell.angle_beta   90.00
_cell.angle_gamma   90.00
#
_symmetry.space_group_name_H-M   'P 1'
#
loop_
_entity.id
_entity.type
_entity.pdbx_description
1 polymer ?
#
loop_
_entity_poly.entity_id
_entity_poly.type
_entity_poly.pdbx_seq_one_letter_code
_entity_poly.pdbx_strand_id
1 'polypeptide(L)'
;MNGDTYQTQPAPSYAPAPAPTSYVEPPAPAPSRRPIVIGIAVGAVVLAIAVVAFVALRRGAGPTSAPVSPSQIEATSAECDAAKNPDGCRKVKLTELATNAASSDPCDALAGEARDSCLWSVAKEQGDPALCDGMVDPELRGTCADNVAFLMAVAAHDVARCEAIKGEGYRSSCVQQIEPTTSANCASRGGDAATCDGMKQTETAIAAGDPALCEQAGPDMDRCLDIVAETDGDHDGLTVLSERDYGTSPTKSDTDGDGFDDGDEVAAGYDPNGPGKL
;
A
#
# COMPACT_ATOMS: atom_id res chain seq x y z
N MET A 1 -0.90 -51.12 -40.53
CA MET A 1 -1.41 -52.23 -39.69
C MET A 1 -0.52 -52.30 -38.47
N ASN A 2 -0.98 -51.77 -37.35
CA ASN A 2 -0.55 -52.13 -36.00
C ASN A 2 -1.74 -51.77 -35.12
N GLY A 3 -2.37 -52.80 -34.58
CA GLY A 3 -3.50 -52.68 -33.69
C GLY A 3 -2.99 -52.87 -32.27
N ASP A 4 -3.29 -51.92 -31.40
CA ASP A 4 -3.12 -52.06 -29.97
C ASP A 4 -4.51 -52.07 -29.32
N THR A 5 -4.83 -53.23 -28.79
CA THR A 5 -6.04 -53.58 -28.07
C THR A 5 -6.03 -52.91 -26.69
N TYR A 6 -6.97 -51.98 -26.45
CA TYR A 6 -7.26 -51.49 -25.10
C TYR A 6 -8.02 -52.57 -24.32
N GLN A 7 -7.40 -53.10 -23.27
CA GLN A 7 -8.09 -53.93 -22.28
C GLN A 7 -8.95 -53.05 -21.38
N THR A 8 -10.25 -53.34 -21.35
CA THR A 8 -11.23 -52.78 -20.42
C THR A 8 -11.01 -53.32 -19.02
N GLN A 9 -10.76 -52.46 -18.04
CA GLN A 9 -10.87 -52.81 -16.62
C GLN A 9 -12.35 -52.75 -16.18
N PRO A 10 -12.81 -53.65 -15.28
CA PRO A 10 -14.19 -53.66 -14.83
C PRO A 10 -14.46 -52.54 -13.80
N ALA A 11 -15.62 -51.92 -13.93
CA ALA A 11 -16.10 -50.86 -13.05
C ALA A 11 -16.26 -51.33 -11.58
N PRO A 12 -15.98 -50.46 -10.58
CA PRO A 12 -16.26 -50.77 -9.18
C PRO A 12 -17.77 -50.83 -8.91
N SER A 13 -18.19 -51.87 -8.20
CA SER A 13 -19.55 -52.09 -7.72
C SER A 13 -19.88 -51.13 -6.58
N TYR A 14 -20.66 -50.08 -6.83
CA TYR A 14 -21.19 -49.21 -5.79
C TYR A 14 -22.41 -49.84 -5.11
N ALA A 15 -22.40 -49.85 -3.77
CA ALA A 15 -23.56 -50.22 -2.95
C ALA A 15 -24.62 -49.11 -3.02
N PRO A 16 -25.93 -49.44 -2.95
CA PRO A 16 -26.99 -48.45 -3.04
C PRO A 16 -27.04 -47.54 -1.81
N ALA A 17 -27.22 -46.24 -2.04
CA ALA A 17 -27.41 -45.23 -1.01
C ALA A 17 -28.71 -45.44 -0.22
N PRO A 18 -28.76 -45.10 1.08
CA PRO A 18 -29.97 -45.22 1.89
C PRO A 18 -31.06 -44.22 1.46
N ALA A 19 -32.32 -44.62 1.62
CA ALA A 19 -33.51 -43.86 1.23
C ALA A 19 -33.61 -42.49 1.94
N PRO A 20 -34.20 -41.47 1.28
CA PRO A 20 -34.33 -40.13 1.85
C PRO A 20 -35.26 -40.13 3.07
N THR A 21 -34.77 -39.58 4.18
CA THR A 21 -35.59 -39.27 5.35
C THR A 21 -36.53 -38.11 5.01
N SER A 22 -37.79 -38.23 5.44
CA SER A 22 -38.85 -37.26 5.20
C SER A 22 -38.43 -35.85 5.66
N TYR A 23 -38.41 -34.91 4.72
CA TYR A 23 -38.28 -33.48 4.97
C TYR A 23 -39.41 -33.02 5.91
N VAL A 24 -39.05 -32.44 7.06
CA VAL A 24 -39.99 -31.69 7.91
C VAL A 24 -39.76 -30.22 7.60
N GLU A 25 -40.79 -29.56 7.07
CA GLU A 25 -40.78 -28.14 6.72
C GLU A 25 -40.61 -27.27 7.98
N PRO A 26 -39.65 -26.33 8.02
CA PRO A 26 -39.47 -25.46 9.18
C PRO A 26 -40.61 -24.43 9.29
N PRO A 27 -41.02 -24.05 10.51
CA PRO A 27 -42.12 -23.10 10.70
C PRO A 27 -41.75 -21.69 10.24
N ALA A 28 -42.73 -21.01 9.65
CA ALA A 28 -42.60 -19.65 9.11
C ALA A 28 -42.12 -18.62 10.17
N PRO A 29 -41.30 -17.63 9.80
CA PRO A 29 -40.79 -16.63 10.72
C PRO A 29 -41.87 -15.64 11.18
N ALA A 30 -41.82 -15.28 12.46
CA ALA A 30 -42.73 -14.31 13.09
C ALA A 30 -42.47 -12.87 12.60
N PRO A 31 -43.50 -11.99 12.59
CA PRO A 31 -43.36 -10.63 12.09
C PRO A 31 -42.48 -9.76 13.00
N SER A 32 -41.50 -9.08 12.39
CA SER A 32 -40.56 -8.18 13.06
C SER A 32 -41.22 -6.87 13.49
N ARG A 33 -41.20 -6.59 14.80
CA ARG A 33 -41.48 -5.23 15.31
C ARG A 33 -40.23 -4.39 15.13
N ARG A 34 -40.27 -3.40 14.22
CA ARG A 34 -39.20 -2.42 14.06
C ARG A 34 -39.11 -1.52 15.30
N PRO A 35 -37.99 -1.46 16.03
CA PRO A 35 -37.78 -0.42 17.02
C PRO A 35 -37.43 0.90 16.31
N ILE A 36 -38.02 1.99 16.79
CA ILE A 36 -37.72 3.36 16.36
C ILE A 36 -36.30 3.68 16.83
N VAL A 37 -35.33 3.64 15.91
CA VAL A 37 -33.95 4.12 16.13
C VAL A 37 -33.73 5.33 15.23
N ILE A 38 -34.32 6.47 15.59
CA ILE A 38 -34.06 7.77 14.94
C ILE A 38 -33.73 8.75 16.07
N GLY A 39 -32.44 8.89 16.39
CA GLY A 39 -31.98 9.82 17.42
C GLY A 39 -30.50 9.69 17.77
N ILE A 40 -29.94 8.47 17.71
CA ILE A 40 -28.53 8.23 18.07
C ILE A 40 -27.58 8.51 16.89
N ALA A 41 -27.99 8.22 15.65
CA ALA A 41 -27.16 8.45 14.46
C ALA A 41 -26.88 9.94 14.18
N VAL A 42 -27.87 10.82 14.39
CA VAL A 42 -27.69 12.27 14.20
C VAL A 42 -26.76 12.85 15.26
N GLY A 43 -26.88 12.41 16.52
CA GLY A 43 -25.97 12.79 17.59
C GLY A 43 -24.52 12.35 17.33
N ALA A 44 -24.32 11.11 16.87
CA ALA A 44 -23.01 10.58 16.53
C ALA A 44 -22.37 11.29 15.33
N VAL A 45 -23.16 11.64 14.31
CA VAL A 45 -22.68 12.37 13.13
C VAL A 45 -22.35 13.83 13.48
N VAL A 46 -23.19 14.51 14.28
CA VAL A 46 -22.90 15.87 14.75
C VAL A 46 -21.68 15.90 15.67
N LEU A 47 -21.53 14.90 16.54
CA LEU A 47 -20.34 14.76 17.39
C LEU A 47 -19.09 14.46 16.54
N ALA A 48 -19.19 13.59 15.54
CA ALA A 48 -18.10 13.29 14.62
C ALA A 48 -17.70 14.53 13.80
N ILE A 49 -18.66 15.28 13.27
CA ILE A 49 -18.42 16.54 12.55
C ILE A 49 -17.80 17.58 13.49
N ALA A 50 -18.27 17.69 14.73
CA ALA A 50 -17.70 18.60 15.72
C ALA A 50 -16.28 18.19 16.12
N VAL A 51 -15.98 16.90 16.25
CA VAL A 51 -14.63 16.37 16.50
C VAL A 51 -13.72 16.62 15.30
N VAL A 52 -14.18 16.37 14.08
CA VAL A 52 -13.43 16.64 12.84
C VAL A 52 -13.18 18.15 12.68
N ALA A 53 -14.17 18.99 12.94
CA ALA A 53 -14.03 20.45 12.93
C ALA A 53 -13.08 20.93 14.03
N PHE A 54 -13.16 20.37 15.24
CA PHE A 54 -12.24 20.69 16.34
C PHE A 54 -10.80 20.25 16.03
N VAL A 55 -10.61 19.08 15.41
CA VAL A 55 -9.30 18.59 14.95
C VAL A 55 -8.77 19.46 13.80
N ALA A 56 -9.62 19.86 12.84
CA ALA A 56 -9.25 20.75 11.74
C ALA A 56 -8.90 22.17 12.22
N LEU A 57 -9.65 22.71 13.20
CA LEU A 57 -9.36 24.01 13.82
C LEU A 57 -8.07 23.99 14.66
N ARG A 58 -7.73 22.85 15.28
CA ARG A 58 -6.41 22.67 15.91
C ARG A 58 -5.27 22.51 14.91
N ARG A 59 -5.52 21.96 13.72
CA ARG A 59 -4.51 21.91 12.64
C ARG A 59 -4.20 23.29 12.04
N GLY A 60 -5.13 24.25 12.13
CA GLY A 60 -4.92 25.64 11.70
C GLY A 60 -4.22 26.53 12.73
N ALA A 61 -4.19 26.11 14.00
CA ALA A 61 -3.38 26.76 15.03
C ALA A 61 -2.01 26.08 15.05
N GLY A 62 -1.11 26.54 14.18
CA GLY A 62 0.31 26.24 14.34
C GLY A 62 0.70 26.53 15.81
N PRO A 63 1.49 25.67 16.46
CA PRO A 63 1.88 25.91 17.83
C PRO A 63 2.53 27.28 17.89
N THR A 64 1.91 28.22 18.60
CA THR A 64 2.63 29.38 19.13
C THR A 64 3.51 28.85 20.25
N SER A 65 4.54 28.06 19.91
CA SER A 65 5.61 27.73 20.82
C SER A 65 6.34 29.05 21.06
N ALA A 66 6.37 29.50 22.31
CA ALA A 66 7.27 30.56 22.68
C ALA A 66 8.70 30.13 22.29
N PRO A 67 9.53 31.05 21.74
CA PRO A 67 10.91 30.72 21.41
C PRO A 67 11.62 30.14 22.64
N VAL A 68 12.36 29.06 22.45
CA VAL A 68 13.07 28.38 23.54
C VAL A 68 14.07 29.35 24.15
N SER A 69 13.92 29.64 25.44
CA SER A 69 14.84 30.56 26.13
C SER A 69 16.19 29.89 26.43
N PRO A 70 17.30 30.67 26.47
CA PRO A 70 18.60 30.13 26.88
C PRO A 70 18.59 29.44 28.24
N SER A 71 17.80 29.97 29.19
CA SER A 71 17.63 29.36 30.52
C SER A 71 16.97 27.99 30.49
N GLN A 72 16.06 27.74 29.54
CA GLN A 72 15.45 26.42 29.38
C GLN A 72 16.47 25.42 28.84
N ILE A 73 17.28 25.83 27.85
CA ILE A 73 18.35 24.99 27.29
C ILE A 73 19.35 24.61 28.39
N GLU A 74 19.77 25.59 29.20
CA GLU A 74 20.70 25.36 30.32
C GLU A 74 20.09 24.42 31.36
N ALA A 75 18.84 24.65 31.78
CA ALA A 75 18.15 23.79 32.74
C ALA A 75 18.02 22.34 32.23
N THR A 76 17.60 22.15 30.97
CA THR A 76 17.49 20.83 30.34
C THR A 76 18.85 20.14 30.23
N SER A 77 19.92 20.87 29.94
CA SER A 77 21.28 20.32 29.91
C SER A 77 21.76 19.92 31.31
N ALA A 78 21.47 20.72 32.34
CA ALA A 78 21.88 20.48 33.72
C ALA A 78 21.22 19.22 34.32
N GLU A 79 20.02 18.83 33.86
CA GLU A 79 19.38 17.57 34.25
C GLU A 79 20.23 16.33 33.92
N CYS A 80 21.18 16.46 32.99
CA CYS A 80 22.06 15.38 32.55
C CYS A 80 23.40 15.32 33.28
N ASP A 81 23.74 16.29 34.14
CA ASP A 81 25.07 16.38 34.75
C ASP A 81 25.38 15.18 35.67
N ALA A 82 24.34 14.64 36.32
CA ALA A 82 24.46 13.46 37.19
C ALA A 82 24.20 12.13 36.44
N ALA A 83 23.96 12.16 35.13
CA ALA A 83 23.68 10.95 34.35
C ALA A 83 24.94 10.10 34.18
N LYS A 84 24.76 8.77 34.08
CA LYS A 84 25.86 7.83 33.79
C LYS A 84 26.57 8.13 32.47
N ASN A 85 25.85 8.69 31.51
CA ASN A 85 26.38 9.18 30.23
C ASN A 85 25.80 10.59 29.98
N PRO A 86 26.49 11.65 30.41
CA PRO A 86 25.99 13.03 30.26
C PRO A 86 25.76 13.43 28.81
N ASP A 87 26.68 13.09 27.90
CA ASP A 87 26.58 13.48 26.49
C ASP A 87 25.41 12.78 25.79
N GLY A 88 25.22 11.48 26.05
CA GLY A 88 24.08 10.74 25.54
C GLY A 88 22.74 11.26 26.09
N CYS A 89 22.70 11.63 27.38
CA CYS A 89 21.52 12.25 27.99
C CYS A 89 21.19 13.60 27.33
N ARG A 90 22.20 14.47 27.16
CA ARG A 90 22.03 15.79 26.54
C ARG A 90 21.56 15.67 25.10
N LYS A 91 22.14 14.75 24.31
CA LYS A 91 21.70 14.46 22.94
C LYS A 91 20.19 14.19 22.88
N VAL A 92 19.69 13.28 23.73
CA VAL A 92 18.26 12.91 23.72
C VAL A 92 17.39 14.08 24.17
N LYS A 93 17.65 14.67 25.35
CA LYS A 93 16.79 15.71 25.92
C LYS A 93 16.76 16.99 25.10
N LEU A 94 17.92 17.43 24.60
CA LEU A 94 17.99 18.66 23.79
C LEU A 94 17.41 18.44 22.39
N THR A 95 17.55 17.25 21.80
CA THR A 95 16.87 16.93 20.53
C THR A 95 15.35 16.93 20.71
N GLU A 96 14.83 16.33 21.78
CA GLU A 96 13.40 16.33 22.07
C GLU A 96 12.86 17.75 22.31
N LEU A 97 13.61 18.58 23.04
CA LEU A 97 13.26 19.99 23.24
C LEU A 97 13.23 20.74 21.89
N ALA A 98 14.24 20.52 21.04
CA ALA A 98 14.35 21.15 19.73
C ALA A 98 13.19 20.78 18.80
N THR A 99 12.86 19.49 18.70
CA THR A 99 11.75 19.01 17.85
C THR A 99 10.40 19.48 18.37
N ASN A 100 10.14 19.38 19.67
CA ASN A 100 8.86 19.79 20.26
C ASN A 100 8.62 21.30 20.17
N ALA A 101 9.68 22.10 20.23
CA ALA A 101 9.59 23.55 20.11
C ALA A 101 9.61 24.04 18.66
N ALA A 102 9.91 23.17 17.68
CA ALA A 102 10.25 23.56 16.32
C ALA A 102 11.33 24.64 16.28
N SER A 103 12.44 24.44 17.01
CA SER A 103 13.60 25.33 16.99
C SER A 103 14.91 24.52 16.97
N SER A 104 15.89 24.96 16.18
CA SER A 104 17.23 24.38 16.18
C SER A 104 18.13 24.89 17.30
N ASP A 105 17.74 25.94 18.03
CA ASP A 105 18.58 26.57 19.08
C ASP A 105 19.09 25.57 20.14
N PRO A 106 18.29 24.60 20.63
CA PRO A 106 18.79 23.62 21.59
C PRO A 106 19.89 22.70 21.02
N CYS A 107 19.94 22.53 19.70
CA CYS A 107 21.01 21.74 19.06
C CYS A 107 22.37 22.43 19.14
N ASP A 108 22.43 23.75 19.29
CA ASP A 108 23.71 24.49 19.41
C ASP A 108 24.41 24.27 20.76
N ALA A 109 23.71 23.73 21.75
CA ALA A 109 24.31 23.27 23.01
C ALA A 109 24.96 21.86 22.88
N LEU A 110 24.84 21.21 21.72
CA LEU A 110 25.48 19.93 21.40
C LEU A 110 26.72 20.17 20.52
N ALA A 111 27.57 19.13 20.38
CA ALA A 111 28.74 19.18 19.51
C ALA A 111 28.89 17.91 18.67
N GLY A 112 29.63 18.03 17.55
CA GLY A 112 29.92 16.94 16.64
C GLY A 112 28.67 16.20 16.15
N GLU A 113 28.73 14.88 16.12
CA GLU A 113 27.64 14.01 15.65
C GLU A 113 26.33 14.22 16.42
N ALA A 114 26.39 14.53 17.72
CA ALA A 114 25.18 14.78 18.49
C ALA A 114 24.43 16.03 18.01
N ARG A 115 25.16 17.08 17.64
CA ARG A 115 24.57 18.30 17.06
C ARG A 115 23.99 18.02 15.68
N ASP A 116 24.73 17.33 14.82
CA ASP A 116 24.27 17.02 13.47
C ASP A 116 23.02 16.11 13.51
N SER A 117 22.99 15.10 14.38
CA SER A 117 21.82 14.24 14.59
C SER A 117 20.61 15.01 15.14
N CYS A 118 20.82 16.03 15.98
CA CYS A 118 19.76 16.91 16.46
C CYS A 118 19.19 17.74 15.31
N LEU A 119 20.06 18.41 14.54
CA LEU A 119 19.65 19.21 13.38
C LEU A 119 18.88 18.38 12.35
N TRP A 120 19.29 17.14 12.09
CA TRP A 120 18.56 16.23 11.21
C TRP A 120 17.12 16.03 11.67
N SER A 121 16.94 15.76 12.97
CA SER A 121 15.63 15.49 13.55
C SER A 121 14.71 16.71 13.44
N VAL A 122 15.26 17.90 13.71
CA VAL A 122 14.53 19.16 13.62
C VAL A 122 14.20 19.51 12.17
N ALA A 123 15.16 19.38 11.25
CA ALA A 123 14.97 19.64 9.81
C ALA A 123 13.85 18.78 9.22
N LYS A 124 13.83 17.49 9.58
CA LYS A 124 12.79 16.56 9.15
C LYS A 124 11.42 16.91 9.73
N GLU A 125 11.34 17.18 11.02
CA GLU A 125 10.07 17.48 11.69
C GLU A 125 9.45 18.80 11.19
N GLN A 126 10.29 19.80 10.93
CA GLN A 126 9.85 21.10 10.40
C GLN A 126 9.64 21.11 8.89
N GLY A 127 10.23 20.15 8.17
CA GLY A 127 10.23 20.17 6.70
C GLY A 127 11.10 21.29 6.12
N ASP A 128 12.14 21.71 6.84
CA ASP A 128 13.03 22.79 6.41
C ASP A 128 14.44 22.25 6.11
N PRO A 129 14.81 22.08 4.82
CA PRO A 129 16.12 21.60 4.44
C PRO A 129 17.25 22.60 4.74
N ALA A 130 16.94 23.89 4.97
CA ALA A 130 17.96 24.88 5.31
C ALA A 130 18.58 24.62 6.70
N LEU A 131 17.84 23.97 7.61
CA LEU A 131 18.36 23.57 8.91
C LEU A 131 19.52 22.56 8.81
N CYS A 132 19.62 21.83 7.69
CA CYS A 132 20.74 20.93 7.43
C CYS A 132 22.06 21.69 7.23
N ASP A 133 22.05 22.97 6.78
CA ASP A 133 23.27 23.74 6.50
C ASP A 133 24.17 23.91 7.74
N GLY A 134 23.59 23.83 8.94
CA GLY A 134 24.30 23.91 10.22
C GLY A 134 25.13 22.67 10.57
N MET A 135 24.97 21.55 9.85
CA MET A 135 25.70 20.31 10.09
C MET A 135 27.19 20.46 9.78
N VAL A 136 28.06 19.81 10.55
CA VAL A 136 29.51 19.83 10.32
C VAL A 136 29.89 18.85 9.23
N ASP A 137 29.35 17.63 9.28
CA ASP A 137 29.65 16.58 8.30
C ASP A 137 29.04 16.92 6.92
N PRO A 138 29.86 17.04 5.85
CA PRO A 138 29.37 17.43 4.53
C PRO A 138 28.53 16.38 3.81
N GLU A 139 28.77 15.09 4.07
CA GLU A 139 28.02 13.99 3.47
C GLU A 139 26.63 13.90 4.12
N LEU A 140 26.58 13.99 5.45
CA LEU A 140 25.35 14.04 6.21
C LEU A 140 24.54 15.29 5.88
N ARG A 141 25.19 16.46 5.71
CA ARG A 141 24.55 17.72 5.29
C ARG A 141 23.81 17.56 3.97
N GLY A 142 24.47 17.00 2.95
CA GLY A 142 23.86 16.78 1.64
C GLY A 142 22.69 15.80 1.70
N THR A 143 22.89 14.68 2.40
CA THR A 143 21.86 13.65 2.56
C THR A 143 20.65 14.17 3.35
N CYS A 144 20.87 14.98 4.39
CA CYS A 144 19.80 15.63 5.15
C CYS A 144 18.96 16.52 4.23
N ALA A 145 19.60 17.43 3.49
CA ALA A 145 18.89 18.37 2.63
C ALA A 145 18.07 17.64 1.56
N ASP A 146 18.66 16.64 0.91
CA ASP A 146 17.98 15.83 -0.11
C ASP A 146 16.82 15.01 0.48
N ASN A 147 16.99 14.43 1.67
CA ASN A 147 15.96 13.63 2.34
C ASN A 147 14.77 14.49 2.80
N VAL A 148 15.05 15.65 3.40
CA VAL A 148 13.99 16.58 3.84
C VAL A 148 13.25 17.13 2.62
N ALA A 149 13.96 17.55 1.58
CA ALA A 149 13.36 18.00 0.33
C ALA A 149 12.50 16.91 -0.33
N PHE A 150 12.98 15.66 -0.37
CA PHE A 150 12.23 14.50 -0.83
C PHE A 150 10.91 14.33 -0.09
N LEU A 151 10.96 14.27 1.25
CA LEU A 151 9.76 14.05 2.07
C LEU A 151 8.74 15.17 1.88
N MET A 152 9.21 16.42 1.81
CA MET A 152 8.34 17.57 1.62
C MET A 152 7.76 17.68 0.21
N ALA A 153 8.53 17.29 -0.81
CA ALA A 153 8.05 17.24 -2.18
C ALA A 153 6.95 16.19 -2.34
N VAL A 154 7.19 14.97 -1.86
CA VAL A 154 6.22 13.86 -1.93
C VAL A 154 4.95 14.18 -1.14
N ALA A 155 5.08 14.68 0.09
CA ALA A 155 3.92 15.04 0.90
C ALA A 155 3.07 16.17 0.29
N ALA A 156 3.70 17.09 -0.45
CA ALA A 156 3.02 18.20 -1.12
C ALA A 156 2.56 17.87 -2.55
N HIS A 157 2.93 16.71 -3.11
CA HIS A 157 2.83 16.41 -4.54
C HIS A 157 3.44 17.51 -5.44
N ASP A 158 4.58 18.08 -5.01
CA ASP A 158 5.25 19.21 -5.68
C ASP A 158 6.53 18.76 -6.38
N VAL A 159 6.43 18.53 -7.69
CA VAL A 159 7.54 18.07 -8.55
C VAL A 159 8.67 19.09 -8.62
N ALA A 160 8.38 20.39 -8.53
CA ALA A 160 9.42 21.41 -8.58
C ALA A 160 10.36 21.30 -7.37
N ARG A 161 9.84 20.85 -6.22
CA ARG A 161 10.68 20.53 -5.05
C ARG A 161 11.52 19.27 -5.27
N CYS A 162 11.04 18.27 -6.01
CA CYS A 162 11.88 17.13 -6.39
C CYS A 162 13.07 17.59 -7.24
N GLU A 163 12.86 18.48 -8.21
CA GLU A 163 13.94 18.97 -9.08
C GLU A 163 15.03 19.76 -8.34
N ALA A 164 14.72 20.30 -7.16
CA ALA A 164 15.68 20.98 -6.29
C ALA A 164 16.60 20.01 -5.52
N ILE A 165 16.27 18.72 -5.44
CA ILE A 165 17.09 17.68 -4.81
C ILE A 165 18.37 17.49 -5.62
N LYS A 166 19.54 17.47 -4.98
CA LYS A 166 20.83 17.38 -5.69
C LYS A 166 21.15 15.93 -6.09
N GLY A 167 20.92 14.97 -5.20
CA GLY A 167 21.16 13.55 -5.47
C GLY A 167 20.22 13.01 -6.55
N GLU A 168 20.79 12.55 -7.67
CA GLU A 168 20.02 12.05 -8.83
C GLU A 168 19.10 10.88 -8.47
N GLY A 169 19.54 9.98 -7.59
CA GLY A 169 18.73 8.85 -7.10
C GLY A 169 17.52 9.31 -6.28
N TYR A 170 17.70 10.30 -5.39
CA TYR A 170 16.59 10.87 -4.62
C TYR A 170 15.64 11.67 -5.52
N ARG A 171 16.17 12.47 -6.45
CA ARG A 171 15.38 13.25 -7.41
C ARG A 171 14.50 12.34 -8.27
N SER A 172 15.10 11.35 -8.91
CA SER A 172 14.37 10.40 -9.77
C SER A 172 13.31 9.62 -8.99
N SER A 173 13.65 9.12 -7.79
CA SER A 173 12.70 8.44 -6.91
C SER A 173 11.55 9.36 -6.46
N CYS A 174 11.84 10.64 -6.19
CA CYS A 174 10.85 11.63 -5.79
C CYS A 174 9.83 11.88 -6.89
N VAL A 175 10.32 12.14 -8.10
CA VAL A 175 9.47 12.36 -9.28
C VAL A 175 8.62 11.12 -9.58
N GLN A 176 9.19 9.91 -9.50
CA GLN A 176 8.44 8.67 -9.72
C GLN A 176 7.35 8.42 -8.67
N GLN A 177 7.53 8.86 -7.42
CA GLN A 177 6.49 8.71 -6.39
C GLN A 177 5.32 9.69 -6.58
N ILE A 178 5.58 10.89 -7.10
CA ILE A 178 4.54 11.91 -7.31
C ILE A 178 3.86 11.69 -8.67
N GLU A 179 4.65 11.45 -9.71
CA GLU A 179 4.20 11.28 -11.09
C GLU A 179 4.80 10.00 -11.67
N PRO A 180 4.24 8.83 -11.31
CA PRO A 180 4.75 7.57 -11.80
C PRO A 180 4.67 7.50 -13.32
N THR A 181 5.63 6.78 -13.89
CA THR A 181 5.59 6.43 -15.30
C THR A 181 4.44 5.45 -15.54
N THR A 182 3.55 5.81 -16.46
CA THR A 182 2.35 5.05 -16.87
C THR A 182 2.41 4.84 -18.38
N SER A 183 1.60 3.95 -18.93
CA SER A 183 1.51 3.79 -20.39
C SER A 183 1.16 5.10 -21.10
N ALA A 184 0.38 5.97 -20.44
CA ALA A 184 -0.07 7.25 -20.96
C ALA A 184 1.03 8.32 -21.05
N ASN A 185 2.00 8.31 -20.13
CA ASN A 185 3.07 9.32 -20.07
C ASN A 185 4.48 8.77 -20.36
N CYS A 186 4.63 7.47 -20.62
CA CYS A 186 5.90 6.79 -20.85
C CYS A 186 6.81 7.49 -21.88
N ALA A 187 6.27 7.87 -23.04
CA ALA A 187 7.06 8.54 -24.08
C ALA A 187 7.57 9.92 -23.63
N SER A 188 6.75 10.67 -22.87
CA SER A 188 7.14 11.97 -22.31
C SER A 188 8.20 11.85 -21.20
N ARG A 189 8.34 10.65 -20.63
CA ARG A 189 9.33 10.30 -19.60
C ARG A 189 10.60 9.65 -20.19
N GLY A 190 10.72 9.61 -21.52
CA GLY A 190 11.91 9.09 -22.20
C GLY A 190 11.91 7.57 -22.41
N GLY A 191 10.80 6.88 -22.19
CA GLY A 191 10.64 5.49 -22.61
C GLY A 191 10.61 5.38 -24.13
N ASP A 192 11.22 4.32 -24.66
CA ASP A 192 11.13 4.01 -26.08
C ASP A 192 9.78 3.40 -26.45
N ALA A 193 9.48 3.35 -27.76
CA ALA A 193 8.18 2.90 -28.26
C ALA A 193 7.85 1.46 -27.82
N ALA A 194 8.84 0.56 -27.78
CA ALA A 194 8.60 -0.84 -27.41
C ALA A 194 8.25 -0.97 -25.92
N THR A 195 8.96 -0.26 -25.05
CA THR A 195 8.61 -0.18 -23.62
C THR A 195 7.22 0.42 -23.42
N CYS A 196 6.92 1.55 -24.06
CA CYS A 196 5.63 2.20 -23.86
C CYS A 196 4.45 1.38 -24.41
N ASP A 197 4.64 0.67 -25.52
CA ASP A 197 3.62 -0.25 -26.04
C ASP A 197 3.48 -1.49 -25.16
N GLY A 198 4.58 -2.03 -24.63
CA GLY A 198 4.55 -3.13 -23.66
C GLY A 198 3.74 -2.79 -22.40
N MET A 199 3.89 -1.56 -21.88
CA MET A 199 3.08 -1.07 -20.76
C MET A 199 1.58 -1.03 -21.08
N LYS A 200 1.19 -0.56 -22.28
CA LYS A 200 -0.22 -0.57 -22.71
C LYS A 200 -0.78 -1.98 -22.86
N GLN A 201 0.03 -2.90 -23.38
CA GLN A 201 -0.38 -4.29 -23.53
C GLN A 201 -0.56 -4.97 -22.18
N THR A 202 0.31 -4.67 -21.22
CA THR A 202 0.18 -5.14 -19.84
C THR A 202 -1.12 -4.63 -19.20
N GLU A 203 -1.44 -3.34 -19.37
CA GLU A 203 -2.72 -2.77 -18.90
C GLU A 203 -3.93 -3.45 -19.55
N THR A 204 -3.83 -3.79 -20.84
CA THR A 204 -4.89 -4.50 -21.57
C THR A 204 -5.06 -5.93 -21.06
N ALA A 205 -3.96 -6.65 -20.83
CA ALA A 205 -3.97 -8.01 -20.28
C ALA A 205 -4.59 -8.04 -18.88
N ILE A 206 -4.18 -7.12 -18.00
CA ILE A 206 -4.74 -6.98 -16.65
C ILE A 206 -6.23 -6.68 -16.69
N ALA A 207 -6.66 -5.75 -17.56
CA ALA A 207 -8.06 -5.37 -17.66
C ALA A 207 -8.95 -6.51 -18.21
N ALA A 208 -8.38 -7.42 -18.99
CA ALA A 208 -9.07 -8.59 -19.52
C ALA A 208 -8.96 -9.83 -18.63
N GLY A 209 -8.05 -9.83 -17.65
CA GLY A 209 -7.62 -11.05 -16.93
C GLY A 209 -7.06 -12.14 -17.85
N ASP A 210 -6.60 -11.78 -19.05
CA ASP A 210 -6.20 -12.75 -20.08
C ASP A 210 -4.67 -12.86 -20.15
N PRO A 211 -4.08 -13.97 -19.66
CA PRO A 211 -2.62 -14.16 -19.70
C PRO A 211 -2.09 -14.29 -21.13
N ALA A 212 -2.91 -14.64 -22.13
CA ALA A 212 -2.47 -14.72 -23.52
C ALA A 212 -2.11 -13.33 -24.10
N LEU A 213 -2.70 -12.26 -23.56
CA LEU A 213 -2.36 -10.89 -23.96
C LEU A 213 -0.97 -10.45 -23.49
N CYS A 214 -0.39 -11.10 -22.48
CA CYS A 214 0.96 -10.80 -21.99
C CYS A 214 2.07 -11.14 -23.00
N GLU A 215 1.83 -12.02 -23.99
CA GLU A 215 2.79 -12.29 -25.06
C GLU A 215 3.17 -11.03 -25.84
N GLN A 216 2.28 -10.03 -25.86
CA GLN A 216 2.48 -8.76 -26.55
C GLN A 216 3.20 -7.72 -25.69
N ALA A 217 3.45 -7.99 -24.40
CA ALA A 217 4.11 -7.05 -23.48
C ALA A 217 5.64 -6.95 -23.68
N GLY A 218 6.22 -7.79 -24.54
CA GLY A 218 7.64 -7.72 -24.91
C GLY A 218 8.57 -8.01 -23.72
N PRO A 219 9.55 -7.15 -23.39
CA PRO A 219 10.52 -7.42 -22.33
C PRO A 219 9.90 -7.50 -20.92
N ASP A 220 8.69 -6.97 -20.74
CA ASP A 220 7.96 -6.97 -19.47
C ASP A 220 6.96 -8.14 -19.36
N MET A 221 7.02 -9.14 -20.25
CA MET A 221 6.10 -10.29 -20.26
C MET A 221 6.04 -11.01 -18.91
N ASP A 222 7.18 -11.29 -18.28
CA ASP A 222 7.22 -11.97 -16.98
C ASP A 222 6.46 -11.17 -15.91
N ARG A 223 6.67 -9.84 -15.88
CA ARG A 223 5.97 -8.93 -14.98
C ARG A 223 4.47 -8.88 -15.27
N CYS A 224 4.07 -8.92 -16.54
CA CYS A 224 2.67 -8.96 -16.94
C CYS A 224 1.99 -10.23 -16.42
N LEU A 225 2.60 -11.39 -16.63
CA LEU A 225 2.08 -12.69 -16.20
C LEU A 225 1.93 -12.75 -14.67
N ASP A 226 2.92 -12.26 -13.92
CA ASP A 226 2.86 -12.21 -12.45
C ASP A 226 1.66 -11.39 -11.94
N ILE A 227 1.35 -10.26 -12.60
CA ILE A 227 0.22 -9.41 -12.19
C ILE A 227 -1.11 -10.06 -12.60
N VAL A 228 -1.22 -10.55 -13.84
CA VAL A 228 -2.44 -11.16 -14.38
C VAL A 228 -2.82 -12.44 -13.63
N ALA A 229 -1.85 -13.24 -13.18
CA ALA A 229 -2.11 -14.46 -12.42
C ALA A 229 -2.96 -14.24 -11.16
N GLU A 230 -2.86 -13.07 -10.52
CA GLU A 230 -3.60 -12.72 -9.30
C GLU A 230 -4.94 -12.01 -9.58
N THR A 231 -5.28 -11.79 -10.85
CA THR A 231 -6.57 -11.21 -11.25
C THR A 231 -7.65 -12.28 -11.39
N ASP A 232 -8.91 -11.85 -11.35
CA ASP A 232 -10.11 -12.65 -11.62
C ASP A 232 -10.77 -11.99 -12.84
N GLY A 233 -10.55 -12.56 -14.02
CA GLY A 233 -10.78 -11.90 -15.31
C GLY A 233 -12.24 -11.83 -15.71
N ASP A 234 -12.96 -12.92 -15.50
CA ASP A 234 -14.38 -13.07 -15.78
C ASP A 234 -15.27 -12.86 -14.56
N HIS A 235 -14.68 -12.66 -13.37
CA HIS A 235 -15.35 -12.33 -12.12
C HIS A 235 -16.23 -13.46 -11.57
N ASP A 236 -15.78 -14.70 -11.77
CA ASP A 236 -16.46 -15.92 -11.33
C ASP A 236 -16.06 -16.36 -9.90
N GLY A 237 -15.03 -15.70 -9.33
CA GLY A 237 -14.52 -15.97 -7.99
C GLY A 237 -13.24 -16.82 -7.95
N LEU A 238 -12.67 -17.20 -9.08
CA LEU A 238 -11.35 -17.80 -9.21
C LEU A 238 -10.35 -16.78 -9.76
N THR A 239 -9.11 -16.85 -9.27
CA THR A 239 -8.02 -16.11 -9.92
C THR A 239 -7.52 -16.88 -11.13
N VAL A 240 -6.95 -16.20 -12.13
CA VAL A 240 -6.29 -16.81 -13.30
C VAL A 240 -5.32 -17.93 -12.89
N LEU A 241 -4.61 -17.75 -11.78
CA LEU A 241 -3.73 -18.76 -11.21
C LEU A 241 -4.50 -20.02 -10.76
N SER A 242 -5.63 -19.83 -10.08
CA SER A 242 -6.49 -20.90 -9.60
C SER A 242 -7.17 -21.62 -10.77
N GLU A 243 -7.66 -20.87 -11.75
CA GLU A 243 -8.28 -21.41 -12.96
C GLU A 243 -7.32 -22.31 -13.74
N ARG A 244 -6.05 -21.90 -13.85
CA ARG A 244 -5.00 -22.76 -14.42
C ARG A 244 -4.86 -24.09 -13.66
N ASP A 245 -5.00 -24.07 -12.33
CA ASP A 245 -4.87 -25.27 -11.50
C ASP A 245 -6.12 -26.17 -11.60
N TYR A 246 -7.31 -25.60 -11.82
CA TYR A 246 -8.56 -26.32 -12.09
C TYR A 246 -8.77 -26.67 -13.58
N GLY A 247 -7.96 -26.12 -14.48
CA GLY A 247 -8.09 -26.33 -15.93
C GLY A 247 -9.21 -25.52 -16.59
N THR A 248 -9.73 -24.50 -15.91
CA THR A 248 -10.80 -23.62 -16.37
C THR A 248 -10.25 -22.43 -17.19
N SER A 249 -11.16 -21.63 -17.76
CA SER A 249 -10.84 -20.59 -18.71
C SER A 249 -10.87 -19.19 -18.08
N PRO A 250 -9.75 -18.43 -18.04
CA PRO A 250 -9.61 -17.12 -17.36
C PRO A 250 -10.43 -15.94 -17.91
N THR A 251 -11.31 -16.23 -18.85
CA THR A 251 -12.12 -15.25 -19.57
C THR A 251 -13.56 -15.76 -19.77
N LYS A 252 -13.94 -16.85 -19.11
CA LYS A 252 -15.25 -17.47 -19.17
C LYS A 252 -15.64 -17.97 -17.79
N SER A 253 -16.62 -17.30 -17.19
CA SER A 253 -17.07 -17.66 -15.85
C SER A 253 -17.65 -19.08 -15.74
N ASP A 254 -18.13 -19.65 -16.85
CA ASP A 254 -18.65 -21.01 -16.97
C ASP A 254 -17.88 -21.70 -18.12
N THR A 255 -16.90 -22.52 -17.76
CA THR A 255 -15.97 -23.13 -18.73
C THR A 255 -16.64 -24.24 -19.54
N ASP A 256 -17.43 -25.08 -18.89
CA ASP A 256 -18.04 -26.26 -19.50
C ASP A 256 -19.41 -25.96 -20.16
N GLY A 257 -19.98 -24.79 -19.85
CA GLY A 257 -21.20 -24.24 -20.43
C GLY A 257 -22.48 -24.85 -19.86
N ASP A 258 -22.45 -25.39 -18.65
CA ASP A 258 -23.59 -26.06 -18.02
C ASP A 258 -24.55 -25.11 -17.26
N GLY A 259 -24.13 -23.85 -17.09
CA GLY A 259 -24.87 -22.77 -16.46
C GLY A 259 -24.52 -22.50 -15.00
N PHE A 260 -23.48 -23.12 -14.46
CA PHE A 260 -22.87 -22.76 -13.19
C PHE A 260 -21.49 -22.11 -13.42
N ASP A 261 -21.16 -21.11 -12.60
CA ASP A 261 -19.84 -20.47 -12.69
C ASP A 261 -18.77 -21.39 -12.07
N ASP A 262 -17.57 -21.47 -12.66
CA ASP A 262 -16.50 -22.40 -12.27
C ASP A 262 -16.12 -22.20 -10.79
N GLY A 263 -16.03 -20.94 -10.34
CA GLY A 263 -15.78 -20.60 -8.94
C GLY A 263 -16.86 -21.10 -7.97
N ASP A 264 -18.14 -21.06 -8.36
CA ASP A 264 -19.25 -21.58 -7.56
C ASP A 264 -19.18 -23.12 -7.46
N GLU A 265 -18.84 -23.79 -8.57
CA GLU A 265 -18.67 -25.24 -8.61
C GLU A 265 -17.51 -25.69 -7.73
N VAL A 266 -16.34 -25.05 -7.87
CA VAL A 266 -15.16 -25.33 -7.04
C VAL A 266 -15.47 -25.13 -5.56
N ALA A 267 -16.15 -24.03 -5.20
CA ALA A 267 -16.54 -23.76 -3.82
C ALA A 267 -17.52 -24.81 -3.26
N ALA A 268 -18.38 -25.38 -4.11
CA ALA A 268 -19.34 -26.41 -3.76
C ALA A 268 -18.78 -27.85 -3.88
N GLY A 269 -17.56 -28.02 -4.39
CA GLY A 269 -16.89 -29.32 -4.57
C GLY A 269 -17.33 -30.08 -5.82
N TYR A 270 -17.72 -29.36 -6.88
CA TYR A 270 -18.10 -29.85 -8.20
C TYR A 270 -17.00 -29.59 -9.23
N ASP A 271 -16.88 -30.46 -10.23
CA ASP A 271 -15.86 -30.38 -11.28
C ASP A 271 -16.24 -29.27 -12.28
N PRO A 272 -15.47 -28.17 -12.39
CA PRO A 272 -15.83 -27.04 -13.27
C PRO A 272 -15.58 -27.30 -14.76
N ASN A 273 -15.13 -28.51 -15.13
CA ASN A 273 -14.92 -28.89 -16.54
C ASN A 273 -15.92 -29.95 -17.01
N GLY A 274 -16.92 -30.28 -16.20
CA GLY A 274 -17.88 -31.29 -16.56
C GLY A 274 -18.69 -31.87 -15.40
N PRO A 275 -19.50 -32.90 -15.69
CA PRO A 275 -20.36 -33.47 -14.69
C PRO A 275 -19.55 -34.24 -13.63
N GLY A 276 -19.60 -33.83 -12.37
CA GLY A 276 -18.96 -34.60 -11.30
C GLY A 276 -18.72 -33.83 -10.01
N LYS A 277 -18.05 -34.50 -9.07
CA LYS A 277 -17.42 -33.86 -7.91
C LYS A 277 -15.92 -33.80 -8.14
N LEU A 278 -15.27 -32.77 -7.60
CA LEU A 278 -13.80 -32.65 -7.52
C LEU A 278 -13.15 -33.82 -6.76
#